data_AF-A0A938R6A3-F1
#
_entry.id   AF-A0A938R6A3-F1
#
_cell.length_a   1.000
_cell.length_b   1.000
_cell.length_c   1.000
_cell.angle_alpha   90.00
_cell.angle_beta   90.00
_cell.angle_gamma   90.00
#
_symmetry.space_group_name_H-M   'P 1'
#
loop_
_entity.id
_entity.type
_entity.pdbx_description
1 polymer ?
#
loop_
_entity_poly.entity_id
_entity_poly.type
_entity_poly.pdbx_seq_one_letter_code
_entity_poly.pdbx_strand_id
1 'polypeptide(L)'
;MSIYFILTMIAALFCGALAVLVLVRDHRSFIHRIFAVGMIALALEAVLTALSVRAQTPEILIQWQRIRLLVGSFIPPIWLIFTLSFTREDYKESLKRMKWLLASCFTIPIILGIGMNKALIREVLLIEPSTWIIRLGWPGYLLQIFVLITIVIVLMSIERMLRSSRGHMRWQIKFMIVGLGSLFAVRIYTTTQTVLFRAVDMGLEIVNAGTLIVAGLLIIRSLLRLRV
;
A
#
# COMPACT_ATOMS: atom_id res chain seq x y z
N MET A 1 -15.93 6.29 -20.59
CA MET A 1 -15.27 5.68 -19.41
C MET A 1 -13.96 6.42 -19.17
N SER A 2 -13.71 6.87 -17.94
CA SER A 2 -12.49 7.60 -17.62
C SER A 2 -11.28 6.67 -17.66
N ILE A 3 -10.17 7.09 -18.29
CA ILE A 3 -8.91 6.31 -18.40
C ILE A 3 -8.43 5.84 -17.03
N TYR A 4 -8.65 6.66 -15.98
CA TYR A 4 -8.34 6.37 -14.58
C TYR A 4 -9.01 5.09 -14.07
N PHE A 5 -10.27 4.83 -14.46
CA PHE A 5 -11.01 3.63 -14.06
C PHE A 5 -10.39 2.36 -14.66
N ILE A 6 -10.02 2.41 -15.94
CA ILE A 6 -9.44 1.27 -16.65
C ILE A 6 -8.07 0.93 -16.04
N LEU A 7 -7.24 1.95 -15.82
CA LEU A 7 -5.88 1.76 -15.28
C LEU A 7 -5.91 1.18 -13.86
N THR A 8 -6.78 1.70 -12.99
CA THR A 8 -6.93 1.20 -11.60
C THR A 8 -7.51 -0.22 -11.57
N MET A 9 -8.43 -0.57 -12.46
CA MET A 9 -8.93 -1.95 -12.59
C MET A 9 -7.86 -2.93 -13.08
N ILE A 10 -7.05 -2.53 -14.06
CA ILE A 10 -5.93 -3.34 -14.53
C ILE A 10 -4.94 -3.57 -13.38
N ALA A 11 -4.59 -2.52 -12.63
CA ALA A 11 -3.72 -2.64 -11.45
C ALA A 11 -4.32 -3.59 -10.40
N ALA A 12 -5.63 -3.49 -10.11
CA ALA A 12 -6.32 -4.35 -9.17
C ALA A 12 -6.31 -5.83 -9.60
N LEU A 13 -6.66 -6.11 -10.86
CA LEU A 13 -6.63 -7.45 -11.43
C LEU A 13 -5.22 -8.03 -11.40
N PHE A 14 -4.22 -7.22 -11.72
CA PHE A 14 -2.84 -7.65 -11.75
C PHE A 14 -2.30 -7.98 -10.35
N CYS A 15 -2.60 -7.15 -9.35
CA CYS A 15 -2.28 -7.42 -7.94
C CYS A 15 -3.01 -8.67 -7.42
N GLY A 16 -4.28 -8.83 -7.76
CA GLY A 16 -5.08 -10.00 -7.40
C GLY A 16 -4.55 -11.29 -8.03
N ALA A 17 -4.23 -11.26 -9.33
CA ALA A 17 -3.64 -12.39 -10.05
C ALA A 17 -2.29 -12.79 -9.43
N LEU A 18 -1.44 -11.82 -9.10
CA LEU A 18 -0.18 -12.05 -8.39
C LEU A 18 -0.38 -12.73 -7.04
N ALA A 19 -1.35 -12.28 -6.24
CA ALA A 19 -1.66 -12.88 -4.96
C ALA A 19 -2.08 -14.35 -5.12
N VAL A 20 -2.98 -14.63 -6.07
CA VAL A 20 -3.45 -16.00 -6.36
C VAL A 20 -2.32 -16.89 -6.87
N LEU A 21 -1.50 -16.41 -7.81
CA LEU A 21 -0.36 -17.17 -8.35
C LEU A 21 0.63 -17.57 -7.25
N VAL A 22 0.93 -16.66 -6.33
CA VAL A 22 1.82 -16.94 -5.20
C VAL A 22 1.20 -17.94 -4.23
N LEU A 23 -0.10 -17.79 -3.92
CA LEU A 23 -0.80 -18.69 -3.01
C LEU A 23 -0.92 -20.11 -3.58
N VAL A 24 -1.22 -20.25 -4.87
CA VAL A 24 -1.32 -21.55 -5.55
C VAL A 24 0.03 -22.24 -5.63
N ARG A 25 1.12 -21.48 -5.86
CA ARG A 25 2.47 -22.04 -5.97
C ARG A 25 3.01 -22.55 -4.64
N ASP A 26 2.81 -21.80 -3.55
CA ASP A 26 3.37 -22.15 -2.24
C ASP A 26 2.50 -21.65 -1.06
N HIS A 27 1.36 -22.31 -0.86
CA HIS A 27 0.40 -21.97 0.20
C HIS A 27 0.90 -22.28 1.63
N ARG A 28 1.96 -23.06 1.80
CA ARG A 28 2.44 -23.48 3.13
C ARG A 28 3.43 -22.51 3.74
N SER A 29 4.17 -21.78 2.91
CA SER A 29 5.13 -20.80 3.39
C SER A 29 4.46 -19.55 3.96
N PHE A 30 4.82 -19.21 5.21
CA PHE A 30 4.32 -18.03 5.92
C PHE A 30 4.61 -16.72 5.17
N ILE A 31 5.80 -16.62 4.56
CA ILE A 31 6.26 -15.43 3.81
C ILE A 31 5.36 -15.19 2.59
N HIS A 32 5.05 -16.25 1.83
CA HIS A 32 4.18 -16.18 0.66
C HIS A 32 2.74 -15.78 1.02
N ARG A 33 2.23 -16.20 2.19
CA ARG A 33 0.93 -15.75 2.69
C ARG A 33 0.90 -14.26 3.01
N ILE A 34 1.90 -13.74 3.73
CA ILE A 34 1.95 -12.30 4.05
C ILE A 34 2.10 -11.47 2.78
N PHE A 35 2.93 -11.93 1.84
CA PHE A 35 3.03 -11.32 0.52
C PHE A 35 1.66 -11.26 -0.18
N ALA A 36 0.93 -12.37 -0.22
CA ALA A 36 -0.40 -12.42 -0.83
C ALA A 36 -1.39 -11.47 -0.12
N VAL A 37 -1.35 -11.38 1.21
CA VAL A 37 -2.16 -10.43 1.98
C VAL A 37 -1.83 -8.98 1.60
N GLY A 38 -0.54 -8.64 1.46
CA GLY A 38 -0.09 -7.32 1.00
C GLY A 38 -0.59 -7.00 -0.42
N MET A 39 -0.51 -7.97 -1.34
CA MET A 39 -1.00 -7.82 -2.71
C MET A 39 -2.53 -7.70 -2.79
N ILE A 40 -3.28 -8.43 -1.95
CA ILE A 40 -4.73 -8.32 -1.84
C ILE A 40 -5.12 -6.94 -1.30
N ALA A 41 -4.40 -6.43 -0.29
CA ALA A 41 -4.66 -5.11 0.26
C ALA A 41 -4.44 -4.00 -0.80
N LEU A 42 -3.38 -4.10 -1.61
CA LEU A 42 -3.14 -3.21 -2.75
C LEU A 42 -4.24 -3.32 -3.83
N ALA A 43 -4.68 -4.55 -4.13
CA ALA A 43 -5.77 -4.78 -5.08
C ALA A 43 -7.08 -4.15 -4.57
N LEU A 44 -7.41 -4.34 -3.30
CA LEU A 44 -8.59 -3.78 -2.67
C LEU A 44 -8.57 -2.25 -2.70
N GLU A 45 -7.44 -1.61 -2.37
CA GLU A 45 -7.28 -0.17 -2.47
C GLU A 45 -7.47 0.34 -3.91
N ALA A 46 -6.95 -0.38 -4.91
CA ALA A 46 -7.14 -0.05 -6.32
C ALA A 46 -8.62 -0.17 -6.75
N VAL A 47 -9.35 -1.20 -6.29
CA VAL A 47 -10.80 -1.33 -6.50
C VAL A 47 -11.56 -0.15 -5.86
N LEU A 48 -11.24 0.20 -4.61
CA LEU A 48 -11.87 1.32 -3.91
C LEU A 48 -11.61 2.66 -4.61
N THR A 49 -10.42 2.81 -5.19
CA THR A 49 -10.06 3.98 -6.00
C THR A 49 -10.89 4.02 -7.28
N ALA A 50 -11.05 2.90 -7.98
CA ALA A 50 -11.90 2.80 -9.18
C ALA A 50 -13.38 3.10 -8.87
N LEU A 51 -13.90 2.61 -7.74
CA LEU A 51 -15.26 2.90 -7.28
C LEU A 51 -15.44 4.38 -6.93
N SER A 52 -14.42 5.01 -6.33
CA SER A 52 -14.41 6.44 -6.02
C SER A 52 -14.48 7.30 -7.29
N VAL A 53 -13.78 6.91 -8.36
CA VAL A 53 -13.81 7.60 -9.66
C VAL A 53 -15.16 7.46 -10.37
N ARG A 54 -15.88 6.36 -10.14
CA ARG A 54 -17.20 6.09 -10.74
C ARG A 54 -18.36 6.70 -9.94
N ALA A 55 -18.12 7.13 -8.70
CA ALA A 55 -19.17 7.68 -7.85
C ALA A 55 -19.76 8.95 -8.46
N GLN A 56 -21.07 8.96 -8.67
CA GLN A 56 -21.81 10.09 -9.25
C GLN A 56 -22.29 11.09 -8.19
N THR A 57 -22.35 10.67 -6.93
CA THR A 57 -22.77 11.51 -5.81
C THR A 57 -21.62 11.73 -4.82
N PRO A 58 -21.51 12.93 -4.23
CA PRO A 58 -20.44 13.25 -3.29
C PRO A 58 -20.49 12.38 -2.02
N GLU A 59 -21.69 11.98 -1.58
CA GLU A 59 -21.86 11.13 -0.40
C GLU A 59 -21.23 9.74 -0.58
N ILE A 60 -21.49 9.11 -1.72
CA ILE A 60 -20.94 7.79 -2.07
C ILE A 60 -19.42 7.89 -2.24
N LEU A 61 -18.93 8.98 -2.84
CA LEU A 61 -17.49 9.24 -3.00
C LEU A 61 -16.78 9.36 -1.64
N ILE A 62 -17.35 10.08 -0.68
CA ILE A 62 -16.82 10.24 0.68
C ILE A 62 -16.75 8.87 1.38
N GLN A 63 -17.77 8.04 1.25
CA GLN A 63 -17.78 6.70 1.86
C GLN A 63 -16.67 5.81 1.31
N TRP A 64 -16.52 5.73 -0.02
CA TRP A 64 -15.44 4.94 -0.62
C TRP A 64 -14.06 5.44 -0.23
N GLN A 65 -13.86 6.76 -0.16
CA GLN A 65 -12.59 7.35 0.26
C GLN A 65 -12.27 7.10 1.73
N ARG A 66 -13.27 7.07 2.63
CA ARG A 66 -13.05 6.68 4.03
C ARG A 66 -12.57 5.24 4.14
N ILE A 67 -13.21 4.33 3.43
CA ILE A 67 -12.81 2.91 3.41
C ILE A 67 -11.42 2.78 2.79
N ARG A 68 -11.13 3.52 1.71
CA ARG A 68 -9.82 3.55 1.06
C ARG A 68 -8.71 4.03 1.98
N LEU A 69 -8.89 5.13 2.71
CA LEU A 69 -7.91 5.63 3.68
C LEU A 69 -7.63 4.61 4.78
N LEU A 70 -8.69 3.93 5.26
CA LEU A 70 -8.56 2.86 6.24
C LEU A 70 -7.78 1.68 5.68
N VAL A 71 -8.13 1.17 4.50
CA VAL A 71 -7.39 0.06 3.84
C VAL A 71 -5.94 0.47 3.57
N GLY A 72 -5.72 1.66 3.01
CA GLY A 72 -4.41 2.21 2.69
C GLY A 72 -3.47 2.31 3.90
N SER A 73 -4.02 2.56 5.09
CA SER A 73 -3.25 2.65 6.32
C SER A 73 -2.67 1.32 6.82
N PHE A 74 -3.31 0.19 6.49
CA PHE A 74 -2.83 -1.15 6.84
C PHE A 74 -1.79 -1.69 5.87
N ILE A 75 -1.66 -1.11 4.68
CA ILE A 75 -0.74 -1.58 3.64
C ILE A 75 0.73 -1.53 4.11
N PRO A 76 1.27 -0.39 4.58
CA PRO A 76 2.66 -0.35 5.04
C PRO A 76 2.96 -1.31 6.22
N PRO A 77 2.11 -1.42 7.27
CA PRO A 77 2.29 -2.42 8.33
C PRO A 77 2.36 -3.87 7.81
N ILE A 78 1.52 -4.26 6.85
CA ILE A 78 1.55 -5.62 6.26
C ILE A 78 2.89 -5.87 5.57
N TRP A 79 3.37 -4.90 4.79
CA TRP A 79 4.66 -4.99 4.11
C TRP A 79 5.84 -4.96 5.08
N LEU A 80 5.73 -4.30 6.23
CA LEU A 80 6.75 -4.36 7.28
C LEU A 80 6.88 -5.78 7.86
N ILE A 81 5.78 -6.49 8.08
CA ILE A 81 5.82 -7.89 8.52
C ILE A 81 6.51 -8.75 7.46
N PHE A 82 6.19 -8.52 6.18
CA PHE A 82 6.80 -9.23 5.06
C PHE A 82 8.32 -9.05 5.03
N THR A 83 8.81 -7.80 5.08
CA THR A 83 10.25 -7.52 5.01
C THR A 83 11.00 -8.09 6.21
N LEU A 84 10.44 -8.01 7.42
CA LEU A 84 11.03 -8.60 8.61
C LEU A 84 11.09 -10.13 8.53
N SER A 85 10.05 -10.77 7.96
CA SER A 85 9.99 -12.23 7.83
C SER A 85 10.93 -12.78 6.77
N PHE A 86 11.19 -12.00 5.72
CA PHE A 86 12.00 -12.43 4.59
C PHE A 86 13.51 -12.46 4.90
N THR A 87 13.98 -11.67 5.87
CA THR A 87 15.42 -11.40 6.04
C THR A 87 16.18 -12.42 6.90
N ARG A 88 15.51 -13.32 7.64
CA ARG A 88 16.16 -14.09 8.73
C ARG A 88 15.65 -15.53 8.85
N GLU A 89 16.58 -16.45 9.13
CA GLU A 89 16.29 -17.86 9.46
C GLU A 89 15.35 -17.97 10.68
N ASP A 90 15.50 -17.08 11.67
CA ASP A 90 14.60 -16.94 12.82
C ASP A 90 13.66 -15.72 12.73
N TYR A 91 12.75 -15.74 11.75
CA TYR A 91 11.72 -14.69 11.59
C TYR A 91 10.90 -14.44 12.87
N LYS A 92 10.70 -15.47 13.71
CA LYS A 92 9.90 -15.41 14.94
C LYS A 92 10.50 -14.46 15.98
N GLU A 93 11.81 -14.47 16.17
CA GLU A 93 12.47 -13.60 17.16
C GLU A 93 12.41 -12.14 16.76
N SER A 94 12.55 -11.87 15.46
CA SER A 94 12.51 -10.50 14.93
C SER A 94 11.11 -9.91 15.03
N LEU A 95 10.07 -10.70 14.73
CA LEU A 95 8.68 -10.32 15.00
C LEU A 95 8.44 -10.08 16.49
N LYS A 96 8.95 -10.97 17.37
CA LYS A 96 8.77 -10.85 18.82
C LYS A 96 9.43 -9.59 19.39
N ARG A 97 10.60 -9.21 18.87
CA ARG A 97 11.31 -7.98 19.28
C ARG A 97 10.56 -6.72 18.85
N MET A 98 10.00 -6.72 17.65
CA MET A 98 9.27 -5.57 17.09
C MET A 98 7.76 -5.64 17.31
N LYS A 99 7.26 -6.58 18.13
CA LYS A 99 5.82 -6.80 18.36
C LYS A 99 5.09 -5.55 18.83
N TRP A 100 5.75 -4.72 19.64
CA TRP A 100 5.18 -3.47 20.14
C TRP A 100 5.06 -2.43 19.04
N LEU A 101 6.04 -2.36 18.15
CA LEU A 101 6.01 -1.46 17.01
C LEU A 101 4.94 -1.91 15.99
N LEU A 102 4.86 -3.21 15.72
CA LEU A 102 3.82 -3.79 14.88
C LEU A 102 2.42 -3.59 15.48
N ALA A 103 2.23 -3.87 16.77
CA ALA A 103 0.97 -3.64 17.45
C ALA A 103 0.56 -2.16 17.37
N SER A 104 1.49 -1.23 17.61
CA SER A 104 1.24 0.20 17.45
C SER A 104 0.83 0.55 16.01
N CYS A 105 1.51 -0.02 15.02
CA CYS A 105 1.22 0.17 13.59
C CYS A 105 -0.14 -0.34 13.14
N PHE A 106 -0.72 -1.32 13.82
CA PHE A 106 -2.08 -1.78 13.53
C PHE A 106 -3.13 -1.07 14.39
N THR A 107 -2.83 -0.81 15.67
CA THR A 107 -3.78 -0.21 16.61
C THR A 107 -4.08 1.25 16.28
N ILE A 108 -3.07 2.05 15.89
CA ILE A 108 -3.26 3.48 15.60
C ILE A 108 -4.22 3.69 14.41
N PRO A 109 -4.06 3.00 13.27
CA PRO A 109 -5.03 3.05 12.19
C PRO A 109 -6.44 2.61 12.56
N ILE A 110 -6.59 1.60 13.43
CA ILE A 110 -7.90 1.14 13.91
C ILE A 110 -8.58 2.26 14.73
N ILE A 111 -7.86 2.84 15.69
CA ILE A 111 -8.41 3.88 16.57
C ILE A 111 -8.79 5.12 15.76
N LEU A 112 -7.91 5.60 14.88
CA LEU A 112 -8.17 6.81 14.09
C LEU A 112 -9.18 6.56 12.97
N GLY A 113 -9.09 5.42 12.28
CA GLY A 113 -9.92 5.10 11.11
C GLY A 113 -11.35 4.69 11.47
N ILE A 114 -11.54 3.92 12.55
CA ILE A 114 -12.86 3.47 13.00
C ILE A 114 -13.45 4.44 14.03
N GLY A 115 -12.66 4.83 15.04
CA GLY A 115 -13.12 5.69 16.13
C GLY A 115 -13.48 7.11 15.70
N MET A 116 -12.78 7.66 14.69
CA MET A 116 -13.01 9.03 14.20
C MET A 116 -13.46 9.05 12.73
N ASN A 117 -14.14 7.99 12.28
CA ASN A 117 -14.49 7.78 10.87
C ASN A 117 -15.25 8.97 10.24
N LYS A 118 -16.21 9.56 10.99
CA LYS A 118 -17.01 10.69 10.52
C LYS A 118 -16.20 11.99 10.37
N ALA A 119 -15.10 12.13 11.10
CA ALA A 119 -14.25 13.32 11.09
C ALA A 119 -13.03 13.20 10.16
N LEU A 120 -12.85 12.06 9.47
CA LEU A 120 -11.75 11.84 8.51
C LEU A 120 -11.80 12.80 7.32
N ILE A 121 -13.00 13.12 6.85
CA ILE A 121 -13.23 13.98 5.67
C ILE A 121 -14.13 15.13 6.12
N ARG A 122 -13.63 16.37 5.98
CA ARG A 122 -14.32 17.57 6.46
C ARG A 122 -15.16 18.22 5.37
N GLU A 123 -14.59 18.38 4.18
CA GLU A 123 -15.21 19.10 3.05
C GLU A 123 -14.77 18.46 1.72
N VAL A 124 -15.66 18.43 0.74
CA VAL A 124 -15.32 18.09 -0.66
C VAL A 124 -15.43 19.38 -1.45
N LEU A 125 -14.33 19.84 -2.04
CA LEU A 125 -14.29 21.04 -2.87
C LEU A 125 -14.19 20.62 -4.34
N LEU A 126 -15.15 21.10 -5.13
CA LEU A 126 -15.12 21.04 -6.59
C LEU A 126 -14.35 22.28 -7.06
N ILE A 127 -13.14 22.10 -7.57
CA ILE A 127 -12.32 23.21 -8.09
C ILE A 127 -12.44 23.30 -9.62
N GLU A 128 -12.58 22.18 -10.32
CA GLU A 128 -12.79 22.13 -11.78
C GLU A 128 -13.79 21.01 -12.15
N PRO A 129 -14.37 21.02 -13.38
CA PRO A 129 -15.35 20.01 -13.82
C PRO A 129 -14.86 18.55 -13.83
N SER A 130 -13.59 18.30 -13.50
CA SER A 130 -12.96 16.97 -13.59
C SER A 130 -12.00 16.60 -12.46
N THR A 131 -11.64 17.53 -11.56
CA THR A 131 -10.70 17.27 -10.45
C THR A 131 -11.39 17.48 -9.10
N TRP A 132 -11.67 16.36 -8.42
CA TRP A 132 -12.24 16.36 -7.08
C TRP A 132 -11.10 16.45 -6.07
N ILE A 133 -11.11 17.49 -5.24
CA ILE A 133 -10.14 17.67 -4.16
C ILE A 133 -10.86 17.47 -2.83
N ILE A 134 -10.45 16.44 -2.10
CA ILE A 134 -11.11 16.02 -0.85
C ILE A 134 -10.29 16.54 0.32
N ARG A 135 -10.82 17.48 1.11
CA ARG A 135 -10.13 17.99 2.30
C ARG A 135 -10.21 17.00 3.45
N LEU A 136 -9.05 16.65 4.00
CA LEU A 136 -8.96 15.81 5.18
C LEU A 136 -9.27 16.63 6.44
N GLY A 137 -10.02 16.02 7.35
CA GLY A 137 -10.12 16.50 8.72
C GLY A 137 -8.85 16.20 9.51
N TRP A 138 -8.78 16.75 10.72
CA TRP A 138 -7.69 16.50 11.67
C TRP A 138 -7.31 15.01 11.85
N PRO A 139 -8.25 14.06 12.02
CA PRO A 139 -7.87 12.66 12.17
C PRO A 139 -7.32 12.04 10.87
N GLY A 140 -7.80 12.49 9.70
CA GLY A 140 -7.26 12.05 8.42
C GLY A 140 -5.83 12.53 8.19
N TYR A 141 -5.53 13.76 8.61
CA TYR A 141 -4.17 14.31 8.60
C TYR A 141 -3.21 13.52 9.50
N LEU A 142 -3.61 13.22 10.74
CA LEU A 142 -2.79 12.42 11.68
C LEU A 142 -2.55 11.00 11.16
N LEU A 143 -3.58 10.37 10.59
CA LEU A 143 -3.46 9.06 9.94
C LEU A 143 -2.44 9.11 8.79
N GLN A 144 -2.44 10.16 7.97
CA GLN A 144 -1.49 10.27 6.87
C GLN A 144 -0.05 10.46 7.34
N ILE A 145 0.18 11.24 8.41
CA ILE A 145 1.51 11.33 9.06
C ILE A 145 1.95 9.96 9.57
N PHE A 146 1.05 9.22 10.20
CA PHE A 146 1.34 7.89 10.72
C PHE A 146 1.72 6.91 9.61
N VAL A 147 0.97 6.92 8.51
CA VAL A 147 1.27 6.15 7.30
C VAL A 147 2.66 6.53 6.76
N LEU A 148 2.99 7.82 6.68
CA LEU A 148 4.29 8.29 6.22
C LEU A 148 5.43 7.72 7.07
N ILE A 149 5.32 7.80 8.40
CA ILE A 149 6.31 7.25 9.34
C ILE A 149 6.45 5.74 9.13
N THR A 150 5.34 5.03 8.98
CA THR A 150 5.36 3.58 8.80
C THR A 150 6.02 3.20 7.47
N ILE A 151 5.79 3.95 6.39
CA ILE A 151 6.47 3.76 5.11
C ILE A 151 7.99 3.96 5.27
N VAL A 152 8.44 4.98 6.00
CA VAL A 152 9.87 5.18 6.27
C VAL A 152 10.48 3.97 6.99
N ILE A 153 9.79 3.43 8.00
CA ILE A 153 10.23 2.22 8.71
C ILE A 153 10.30 1.02 7.75
N VAL A 154 9.33 0.88 6.85
CA VAL A 154 9.35 -0.15 5.80
C VAL A 154 10.57 0.03 4.90
N LEU A 155 10.89 1.23 4.40
CA LEU A 155 12.11 1.45 3.59
C LEU A 155 13.39 1.10 4.37
N MET A 156 13.50 1.52 5.62
CA MET A 156 14.65 1.16 6.46
C MET A 156 14.80 -0.36 6.62
N SER A 157 13.68 -1.08 6.73
CA SER A 157 13.68 -2.55 6.81
C SER A 157 14.14 -3.21 5.49
N ILE A 158 13.72 -2.66 4.35
CA ILE A 158 14.15 -3.11 3.02
C ILE A 158 15.64 -2.85 2.81
N GLU A 159 16.13 -1.67 3.19
CA GLU A 159 17.54 -1.32 3.10
C GLU A 159 18.40 -2.26 3.97
N ARG A 160 17.95 -2.55 5.19
CA ARG A 160 18.61 -3.52 6.07
C ARG A 160 18.66 -4.91 5.43
N MET A 161 17.58 -5.36 4.79
CA MET A 161 17.52 -6.62 4.04
C MET A 161 18.53 -6.65 2.88
N LEU A 162 18.65 -5.56 2.12
CA LEU A 162 19.66 -5.44 1.06
C LEU A 162 21.08 -5.53 1.61
N ARG A 163 21.34 -4.87 2.74
CA ARG A 163 22.67 -4.80 3.35
C ARG A 163 23.12 -6.13 3.94
N SER A 164 22.19 -6.92 4.49
CA SER A 164 22.50 -8.24 5.07
C SER A 164 22.60 -9.36 4.03
N SER A 165 21.99 -9.20 2.86
CA SER A 165 21.96 -10.23 1.82
C SER A 165 23.28 -10.29 1.03
N ARG A 166 23.91 -11.47 0.98
CA ARG A 166 25.15 -11.72 0.21
C ARG A 166 24.94 -12.80 -0.86
N GLY A 167 25.80 -12.81 -1.89
CA GLY A 167 25.84 -13.85 -2.93
C GLY A 167 24.59 -13.90 -3.84
N HIS A 168 24.19 -15.11 -4.25
CA HIS A 168 23.06 -15.37 -5.15
C HIS A 168 21.72 -14.84 -4.63
N MET A 169 21.52 -14.84 -3.30
CA MET A 169 20.32 -14.29 -2.65
C MET A 169 20.10 -12.81 -3.01
N ARG A 170 21.17 -12.01 -3.06
CA ARG A 170 21.10 -10.57 -3.39
C ARG A 170 20.61 -10.31 -4.81
N TRP A 171 20.93 -11.19 -5.75
CA TRP A 171 20.49 -11.06 -7.14
C TRP A 171 19.04 -11.49 -7.34
N GLN A 172 18.57 -12.48 -6.56
CA GLN A 172 17.19 -12.96 -6.58
C GLN A 172 16.22 -11.91 -6.02
N ILE A 173 16.57 -11.24 -4.93
CA ILE A 173 15.69 -10.29 -4.23
C ILE A 173 15.68 -8.89 -4.85
N LYS A 174 16.65 -8.60 -5.74
CA LYS A 174 16.85 -7.25 -6.29
C LYS A 174 15.59 -6.70 -6.97
N PHE A 175 14.92 -7.51 -7.78
CA PHE A 175 13.72 -7.04 -8.49
C PHE A 175 12.52 -6.85 -7.57
N MET A 176 12.33 -7.74 -6.61
CA MET A 176 11.31 -7.58 -5.57
C MET A 176 11.52 -6.29 -4.78
N ILE A 177 12.76 -6.00 -4.38
CA ILE A 177 13.10 -4.81 -3.59
C ILE A 177 12.96 -3.54 -4.41
N VAL A 178 13.37 -3.55 -5.68
CA VAL A 178 13.17 -2.40 -6.57
C VAL A 178 11.68 -2.15 -6.79
N GLY A 179 10.87 -3.18 -7.03
CA GLY A 179 9.42 -3.04 -7.18
C GLY A 179 8.74 -2.51 -5.91
N LEU A 180 9.06 -3.07 -4.75
CA LEU A 180 8.54 -2.60 -3.47
C LEU A 180 9.00 -1.17 -3.16
N GLY A 181 10.29 -0.90 -3.37
CA GLY A 181 10.90 0.40 -3.16
C GLY A 181 10.26 1.48 -4.05
N SER A 182 10.01 1.18 -5.33
CA SER A 182 9.31 2.11 -6.23
C SER A 182 7.88 2.38 -5.78
N LEU A 183 7.16 1.34 -5.32
CA LEU A 183 5.80 1.48 -4.80
C LEU A 183 5.78 2.40 -3.59
N PHE A 184 6.68 2.19 -2.63
CA PHE A 184 6.75 3.02 -1.43
C PHE A 184 7.29 4.43 -1.70
N ALA A 185 8.19 4.61 -2.67
CA ALA A 185 8.69 5.93 -3.06
C ALA A 185 7.56 6.82 -3.61
N VAL A 186 6.71 6.28 -4.49
CA VAL A 186 5.55 7.02 -5.01
C VAL A 186 4.53 7.26 -3.91
N ARG A 187 4.33 6.30 -2.99
CA ARG A 187 3.47 6.53 -1.82
C ARG A 187 3.99 7.64 -0.90
N ILE A 188 5.30 7.75 -0.68
CA ILE A 188 5.88 8.86 0.09
C ILE A 188 5.50 10.19 -0.58
N TYR A 189 5.65 10.28 -1.90
CA TYR A 189 5.32 11.49 -2.65
C TYR A 189 3.84 11.86 -2.49
N THR A 190 2.92 10.94 -2.80
CA THR A 190 1.47 11.21 -2.71
C THR A 190 1.00 11.47 -1.28
N THR A 191 1.56 10.76 -0.31
CA THR A 191 1.29 10.95 1.13
C THR A 191 1.78 12.31 1.61
N THR A 192 2.98 12.72 1.21
CA THR A 192 3.54 14.02 1.58
C THR A 192 2.70 15.15 0.99
N GLN A 193 2.27 15.03 -0.26
CA GLN A 193 1.39 16.02 -0.88
C GLN A 193 0.04 16.11 -0.17
N THR A 194 -0.53 14.96 0.22
CA THR A 194 -1.78 14.89 0.99
C THR A 194 -1.64 15.57 2.36
N VAL A 195 -0.50 15.39 3.03
CA VAL A 195 -0.19 16.05 4.32
C VAL A 195 -0.04 17.56 4.12
N LEU A 196 0.74 17.99 3.13
CA LEU A 196 1.06 19.40 2.89
C LEU A 196 -0.18 20.23 2.56
N PHE A 197 -1.02 19.75 1.65
CA PHE A 197 -2.23 20.46 1.22
C PHE A 197 -3.47 20.10 2.04
N ARG A 198 -3.35 19.16 2.99
CA ARG A 198 -4.47 18.57 3.75
C ARG A 198 -5.62 18.14 2.84
N ALA A 199 -5.29 17.68 1.64
CA ALA A 199 -6.25 17.35 0.61
C ALA A 199 -5.79 16.16 -0.24
N VAL A 200 -6.71 15.26 -0.57
CA VAL A 200 -6.47 14.17 -1.52
C VAL A 200 -6.79 14.68 -2.92
N ASP A 201 -5.78 14.71 -3.78
CA ASP A 201 -5.93 15.00 -5.20
C ASP A 201 -6.13 13.68 -5.96
N MET A 202 -7.32 13.49 -6.54
CA MET A 202 -7.63 12.30 -7.33
C MET A 202 -6.82 12.20 -8.64
N GLY A 203 -6.23 13.30 -9.12
CA GLY A 203 -5.35 13.31 -10.29
C GLY A 203 -4.07 12.50 -10.07
N LEU A 204 -3.54 12.48 -8.85
CA LEU A 204 -2.33 11.73 -8.49
C LEU A 204 -2.54 10.22 -8.44
N GLU A 205 -3.79 9.76 -8.40
CA GLU A 205 -4.10 8.33 -8.36
C GLU A 205 -3.68 7.60 -9.63
N ILE A 206 -3.55 8.31 -10.76
CA ILE A 206 -2.99 7.73 -11.99
C ILE A 206 -1.55 7.27 -11.81
N VAL A 207 -0.76 8.04 -11.03
CA VAL A 207 0.63 7.73 -10.73
C VAL A 207 0.72 6.53 -9.79
N ASN A 208 -0.17 6.45 -8.78
CA ASN A 208 -0.28 5.27 -7.92
C ASN A 208 -0.61 4.02 -8.73
N ALA A 209 -1.61 4.08 -9.61
CA ALA A 209 -2.03 2.95 -10.44
C ALA A 209 -0.94 2.50 -11.42
N GLY A 210 -0.27 3.45 -12.10
CA GLY A 210 0.86 3.15 -12.98
C GLY A 210 2.02 2.48 -12.23
N THR A 211 2.33 2.98 -11.03
CA THR A 211 3.38 2.42 -10.18
C THR A 211 3.04 1.00 -9.70
N LEU A 212 1.78 0.72 -9.38
CA LEU A 212 1.34 -0.62 -9.01
C LEU A 212 1.56 -1.63 -10.14
N ILE A 213 1.28 -1.24 -11.38
CA ILE A 213 1.49 -2.10 -12.56
C ILE A 213 2.99 -2.35 -12.76
N VAL A 214 3.82 -1.30 -12.73
CA VAL A 214 5.27 -1.41 -12.89
C VAL A 214 5.89 -2.25 -11.77
N ALA A 215 5.52 -1.98 -10.52
CA ALA A 215 5.99 -2.73 -9.35
C ALA A 215 5.58 -4.21 -9.46
N GLY A 216 4.34 -4.50 -9.83
CA GLY A 216 3.87 -5.86 -10.05
C GLY A 216 4.66 -6.59 -11.14
N LEU A 217 4.99 -5.92 -12.25
CA LEU A 217 5.76 -6.53 -13.35
C LEU A 217 7.16 -6.93 -12.89
N LEU A 218 7.82 -6.05 -12.12
CA LEU A 218 9.11 -6.33 -11.52
C LEU A 218 9.03 -7.49 -10.53
N ILE A 219 7.97 -7.55 -9.72
CA ILE A 219 7.78 -8.64 -8.75
C ILE A 219 7.49 -9.98 -9.44
N ILE A 220 6.65 -10.02 -10.49
CA ILE A 220 6.44 -11.23 -11.31
C ILE A 220 7.77 -11.71 -11.87
N ARG A 221 8.56 -10.82 -12.47
CA ARG A 221 9.86 -11.18 -13.04
C ARG A 221 10.80 -11.76 -11.97
N SER A 222 10.75 -11.22 -10.75
CA SER A 222 11.47 -11.75 -9.59
C SER A 222 11.04 -13.19 -9.25
N LEU A 223 9.73 -13.43 -9.16
CA LEU A 223 9.14 -14.73 -8.80
C LEU A 223 9.37 -15.81 -9.87
N LEU A 224 9.35 -15.42 -11.14
CA LEU A 224 9.66 -16.32 -12.26
C LEU A 224 11.15 -16.70 -12.28
N ARG A 225 12.04 -15.82 -11.79
CA ARG A 225 13.48 -16.10 -11.71
C ARG A 225 13.87 -16.99 -10.54
N LEU A 226 13.02 -17.13 -9.52
CA LEU A 226 13.13 -18.14 -8.45
C LEU A 226 12.86 -19.59 -8.95
N ARG A 227 12.85 -19.84 -10.26
CA ARG A 227 12.70 -21.17 -10.90
C ARG A 227 14.03 -21.89 -11.16
N VAL A 228 15.14 -21.49 -10.52
CA VAL A 228 16.42 -22.21 -10.61
C VAL A 228 16.82 -22.70 -9.24
#